data_AF-A0A9P0L3M6-F1
#
_entry.id   AF-A0A9P0L3M6-F1
#
_cell.length_a   1.000
_cell.length_b   1.000
_cell.length_c   1.000
_cell.angle_alpha   90.00
_cell.angle_beta   90.00
_cell.angle_gamma   90.00
#
_symmetry.space_group_name_H-M   'P 1'
#
loop_
_entity.id
_entity.type
_entity.pdbx_description
1 polymer ?
#
loop_
_entity_poly.entity_id
_entity_poly.type
_entity_poly.pdbx_seq_one_letter_code
_entity_poly.pdbx_strand_id
1 'polypeptide(L)'
;MKRKSSSHSAAHQEAKEATKAPSTWPLYAFISTVSAACYANGLSGDFVHDDIPAVAGNRDVAGDRPISDILVNDFWGTPMAHADSHKSYRPLTTITFRYDKFLQNKWNS
;
A
#
# COMPACT_ATOMS: atom_id res chain seq x y z
N MET A 1 67.69 -16.42 29.30
CA MET A 1 66.51 -15.54 29.48
C MET A 1 66.01 -15.08 28.10
N LYS A 2 65.06 -15.79 27.48
CA LYS A 2 64.40 -15.38 26.21
C LYS A 2 62.94 -15.09 26.53
N ARG A 3 62.56 -13.81 26.57
CA ARG A 3 61.17 -13.36 26.80
C ARG A 3 60.59 -12.82 25.49
N LYS A 4 59.29 -13.08 25.34
CA LYS A 4 58.30 -12.42 24.46
C LYS A 4 58.31 -12.80 22.97
N SER A 5 57.42 -13.73 22.63
CA SER A 5 56.69 -13.74 21.36
C SER A 5 55.28 -14.31 21.60
N SER A 6 54.47 -13.60 22.41
CA SER A 6 53.09 -13.98 22.72
C SER A 6 52.18 -12.75 22.90
N SER A 7 52.53 -11.61 22.29
CA SER A 7 51.74 -10.37 22.38
C SER A 7 50.98 -10.03 21.11
N HIS A 8 51.33 -10.62 19.97
CA HIS A 8 50.65 -10.32 18.68
C HIS A 8 49.36 -11.12 18.46
N SER A 9 49.13 -12.22 19.19
CA SER A 9 47.92 -13.04 19.02
C SER A 9 46.72 -12.55 19.85
N ALA A 10 46.97 -11.86 20.97
CA ALA A 10 45.91 -11.38 21.88
C ALA A 10 45.21 -10.12 21.33
N ALA A 11 45.97 -9.16 20.78
CA ALA A 11 45.44 -7.93 20.21
C ALA A 11 44.57 -8.18 18.96
N HIS A 12 44.81 -9.28 18.25
CA HIS A 12 44.00 -9.68 17.08
C HIS A 12 42.71 -10.43 17.47
N GLN A 13 42.64 -10.93 18.71
CA GLN A 13 41.47 -11.60 19.28
C GLN A 13 40.53 -10.60 19.95
N GLU A 14 41.04 -9.58 20.65
CA GLU A 14 40.22 -8.51 21.27
C GLU A 14 39.48 -7.66 20.23
N ALA A 15 40.05 -7.44 19.03
CA ALA A 15 39.40 -6.64 17.98
C ALA A 15 38.20 -7.33 17.29
N LYS A 16 38.00 -8.64 17.49
CA LYS A 16 36.87 -9.39 16.92
C LYS A 16 35.63 -9.41 17.81
N GLU A 17 35.73 -8.88 19.01
CA GLU A 17 34.61 -8.70 19.94
C GLU A 17 33.92 -7.34 19.76
N ALA A 18 33.99 -6.77 18.56
CA ALA A 18 33.12 -5.68 18.13
C ALA A 18 31.67 -6.18 18.18
N THR A 19 31.01 -5.89 19.30
CA THR A 19 29.61 -6.17 19.59
C THR A 19 28.74 -5.86 18.39
N LYS A 20 28.26 -6.90 17.71
CA LYS A 20 27.27 -6.75 16.64
C LYS A 20 26.07 -6.01 17.22
N ALA A 21 25.75 -4.85 16.66
CA ALA A 21 24.55 -4.11 17.06
C ALA A 21 23.32 -5.05 17.01
N PRO A 22 22.38 -4.94 17.97
CA PRO A 22 21.20 -5.77 17.98
C PRO A 22 20.39 -5.56 16.71
N SER A 23 19.83 -6.65 16.18
CA SER A 23 19.11 -6.62 14.93
C SER A 23 17.74 -5.98 15.10
N THR A 24 17.38 -5.03 14.22
CA THR A 24 16.14 -4.25 14.30
C THR A 24 14.95 -4.91 13.59
N TRP A 25 15.16 -5.96 12.80
CA TRP A 25 14.09 -6.65 12.07
C TRP A 25 12.94 -7.19 12.96
N PRO A 26 13.17 -7.71 14.20
CA PRO A 26 12.08 -8.20 15.03
C PRO A 26 11.15 -7.07 15.47
N LEU A 27 11.71 -5.88 15.70
CA LEU A 27 10.93 -4.69 16.03
C LEU A 27 10.04 -4.28 14.84
N TYR A 28 10.58 -4.25 13.62
CA TYR A 28 9.78 -3.96 12.43
C TYR A 28 8.68 -5.00 12.23
N ALA A 29 8.99 -6.29 12.38
CA ALA A 29 8.00 -7.37 12.27
C ALA A 29 6.88 -7.23 13.32
N PHE A 30 7.23 -6.89 14.56
CA PHE A 30 6.26 -6.65 15.62
C PHE A 30 5.34 -5.46 15.30
N ILE A 31 5.92 -4.32 14.90
CA ILE A 31 5.14 -3.11 14.53
C ILE A 31 4.21 -3.40 13.36
N SER A 32 4.71 -4.05 12.30
CA SER A 32 3.90 -4.43 11.14
C SER A 32 2.76 -5.38 11.53
N THR A 33 3.01 -6.34 12.41
CA THR A 33 2.00 -7.31 12.85
C THR A 33 0.91 -6.64 13.67
N VAL A 34 1.28 -5.81 14.65
CA VAL A 34 0.32 -5.08 15.49
C VAL A 34 -0.51 -4.12 14.63
N SER A 35 0.14 -3.39 13.72
CA SER A 35 -0.56 -2.52 12.77
C SER A 35 -1.57 -3.29 11.92
N ALA A 36 -1.17 -4.42 11.32
CA ALA A 36 -2.08 -5.25 10.54
C ALA A 36 -3.25 -5.78 11.37
N ALA A 37 -2.99 -6.26 12.60
CA ALA A 37 -4.01 -6.78 13.49
C ALA A 37 -5.04 -5.70 13.88
N CYS A 38 -4.61 -4.47 14.13
CA CYS A 38 -5.50 -3.35 14.47
C CYS A 38 -6.49 -2.98 13.35
N TYR A 39 -6.12 -3.21 12.08
CA TYR A 39 -6.97 -2.92 10.92
C TYR A 39 -7.62 -4.17 10.32
N ALA A 40 -7.30 -5.37 10.83
CA ALA A 40 -7.83 -6.63 10.30
C ALA A 40 -9.37 -6.71 10.42
N ASN A 41 -9.95 -6.10 11.45
CA ASN A 41 -11.40 -6.01 11.62
C ASN A 41 -12.09 -5.16 10.54
N GLY A 42 -11.35 -4.30 9.83
CA GLY A 42 -11.86 -3.48 8.73
C GLY A 42 -11.90 -4.18 7.38
N LEU A 43 -11.32 -5.39 7.25
CA LEU A 43 -11.25 -6.11 5.97
C LEU A 43 -12.64 -6.56 5.46
N SER A 44 -13.61 -6.72 6.36
CA SER A 44 -14.99 -7.06 6.04
C SER A 44 -15.93 -5.84 6.17
N GLY A 45 -15.38 -4.63 6.10
CA GLY A 45 -16.16 -3.41 6.14
C GLY A 45 -16.91 -3.14 4.83
N ASP A 46 -18.08 -2.51 4.94
CA ASP A 46 -18.84 -2.03 3.80
C ASP A 46 -18.32 -0.67 3.30
N PHE A 47 -18.73 -0.29 2.08
CA PHE A 47 -18.46 1.04 1.54
C PHE A 47 -19.17 2.11 2.36
N VAL A 48 -18.41 3.16 2.71
CA VAL A 48 -18.92 4.32 3.43
C VAL A 48 -19.00 5.55 2.52
N HIS A 49 -19.30 6.72 3.11
CA HIS A 49 -19.72 7.96 2.43
C HIS A 49 -19.09 8.25 1.07
N ASP A 50 -17.76 8.26 0.96
CA ASP A 50 -17.06 8.60 -0.28
C ASP A 50 -16.85 7.38 -1.19
N ASP A 51 -16.78 6.17 -0.64
CA ASP A 51 -16.55 4.95 -1.41
C ASP A 51 -17.78 4.61 -2.27
N ILE A 52 -18.98 4.89 -1.74
CA ILE A 52 -20.25 4.62 -2.43
C ILE A 52 -20.29 5.34 -3.80
N PRO A 53 -20.19 6.69 -3.88
CA PRO A 53 -20.23 7.37 -5.17
C PRO A 53 -18.96 7.17 -6.00
N ALA A 54 -17.79 6.92 -5.41
CA ALA A 54 -16.54 6.73 -6.16
C ALA A 54 -16.42 5.35 -6.80
N VAL A 55 -16.94 4.30 -6.15
CA VAL A 55 -16.73 2.90 -6.55
C VAL A 55 -18.04 2.19 -6.88
N ALA A 56 -19.02 2.19 -5.97
CA ALA A 56 -20.24 1.42 -6.14
C ALA A 56 -21.23 2.07 -7.12
N GLY A 57 -21.40 3.38 -7.05
CA GLY A 57 -22.30 4.17 -7.89
C GLY A 57 -21.64 4.79 -9.12
N ASN A 58 -20.32 4.71 -9.25
CA ASN A 58 -19.62 5.30 -10.37
C ASN A 58 -19.75 4.42 -11.63
N ARG A 59 -20.50 4.91 -12.63
CA ARG A 59 -20.70 4.22 -13.91
C ARG A 59 -19.41 4.04 -14.71
N ASP A 60 -18.40 4.87 -14.47
CA ASP A 60 -17.09 4.72 -15.11
C ASP A 60 -16.30 3.55 -14.51
N VAL A 61 -16.54 3.23 -13.22
CA VAL A 61 -15.98 2.08 -12.49
C VAL A 61 -16.78 0.80 -12.74
N ALA A 62 -18.11 0.88 -12.81
CA ALA A 62 -18.98 -0.28 -13.10
C ALA A 62 -18.70 -0.91 -14.47
N GLY A 63 -18.11 -0.14 -15.39
CA GLY A 63 -17.82 -0.59 -16.75
C GLY A 63 -18.95 -0.32 -17.75
N ASP A 64 -20.00 0.37 -17.32
CA ASP A 64 -21.17 0.73 -18.14
C ASP A 64 -20.85 1.74 -19.25
N ARG A 65 -19.79 2.53 -19.07
CA ARG A 65 -19.33 3.55 -20.02
C ARG A 65 -18.00 3.17 -20.69
N PRO A 66 -17.69 3.72 -21.89
CA PRO A 66 -16.37 3.58 -22.49
C PRO A 66 -15.24 4.05 -21.57
N ILE A 67 -14.05 3.46 -21.68
CA ILE A 67 -12.88 3.88 -20.88
C ILE A 67 -12.47 5.33 -21.18
N SER A 68 -12.76 5.83 -22.40
CA SER A 68 -12.51 7.22 -22.77
C SER A 68 -13.23 8.22 -21.86
N ASP A 69 -14.38 7.85 -21.31
CA ASP A 69 -15.18 8.74 -20.46
C ASP A 69 -14.44 9.07 -19.15
N ILE A 70 -13.59 8.15 -18.67
CA ILE A 70 -12.74 8.38 -17.49
C ILE A 70 -11.78 9.57 -17.70
N LEU A 71 -11.40 9.86 -18.95
CA LEU A 71 -10.48 10.96 -19.27
C LEU A 71 -11.17 12.33 -19.30
N VAL A 72 -12.50 12.36 -19.35
CA VAL A 72 -13.29 13.60 -19.47
C VAL A 72 -14.25 13.83 -18.31
N ASN A 73 -14.43 12.83 -17.44
CA ASN A 73 -15.19 12.93 -16.20
C ASN A 73 -14.28 13.25 -14.99
N ASP A 74 -14.88 13.74 -13.93
CA ASP A 74 -14.25 13.83 -12.62
C ASP A 74 -14.22 12.47 -11.91
N PHE A 75 -13.59 12.41 -10.75
CA PHE A 75 -13.42 11.20 -9.95
C PHE A 75 -14.75 10.52 -9.57
N TRP A 76 -15.85 11.28 -9.53
CA TRP A 76 -17.17 10.79 -9.13
C TRP A 76 -18.03 10.37 -10.34
N GLY A 77 -17.49 10.47 -11.55
CA GLY A 77 -18.17 10.09 -12.80
C GLY A 77 -19.03 11.19 -13.42
N THR A 78 -18.87 12.44 -12.98
CA THR A 78 -19.55 13.62 -13.54
C THR A 78 -18.69 14.25 -14.63
N PRO A 79 -19.21 14.63 -15.80
CA PRO A 79 -18.43 15.32 -16.82
C PRO A 79 -17.72 16.56 -16.27
N MET A 80 -16.42 16.68 -16.53
CA MET A 80 -15.57 17.75 -16.01
C MET A 80 -16.06 19.15 -16.44
N ALA A 81 -16.78 19.25 -17.56
CA ALA A 81 -17.38 20.49 -18.04
C ALA A 81 -18.66 20.90 -17.28
N HIS A 82 -19.30 19.98 -16.55
CA HIS A 82 -20.55 20.25 -15.85
C HIS A 82 -20.34 21.16 -14.64
N ALA A 83 -21.33 21.98 -14.29
CA ALA A 83 -21.25 22.91 -13.15
C ALA A 83 -21.10 22.17 -11.81
N ASP A 84 -21.81 21.06 -11.65
CA ASP A 84 -21.81 20.24 -10.42
C ASP A 84 -20.60 19.30 -10.29
N SER A 85 -19.68 19.31 -11.26
CA SER A 85 -18.46 18.52 -11.16
C SER A 85 -17.59 19.06 -10.02
N HIS A 86 -17.10 18.16 -9.16
CA HIS A 86 -16.18 18.50 -8.07
C HIS A 86 -14.77 18.86 -8.57
N LYS A 87 -14.52 18.67 -9.87
CA LYS A 87 -13.25 18.99 -10.57
C LYS A 87 -12.05 18.20 -10.07
N SER A 88 -12.29 17.11 -9.34
CA SER A 88 -11.29 16.16 -8.88
C SER A 88 -10.88 15.23 -10.03
N TYR A 89 -9.80 15.54 -10.74
CA TYR A 89 -9.32 14.69 -11.84
C TYR A 89 -8.39 13.57 -11.35
N ARG A 90 -8.84 12.31 -11.42
CA ARG A 90 -8.10 11.12 -10.93
C ARG A 90 -8.27 9.89 -11.84
N PRO A 91 -7.97 10.01 -13.14
CA PRO A 91 -8.26 8.96 -14.12
C PRO A 91 -7.58 7.63 -13.80
N LEU A 92 -6.34 7.66 -13.30
CA LEU A 92 -5.60 6.44 -12.94
C LEU A 92 -6.27 5.69 -11.79
N THR A 93 -6.76 6.40 -10.76
CA THR A 93 -7.48 5.79 -9.65
C THR A 93 -8.79 5.15 -10.13
N THR A 94 -9.56 5.87 -10.94
CA THR A 94 -10.81 5.35 -11.52
C THR A 94 -10.58 4.12 -12.41
N ILE A 95 -9.51 4.12 -13.21
CA ILE A 95 -9.11 2.94 -14.02
C ILE A 95 -8.79 1.74 -13.11
N THR A 96 -8.03 1.96 -12.02
CA THR A 96 -7.72 0.90 -11.06
C THR A 96 -8.98 0.31 -10.44
N PHE A 97 -9.93 1.15 -10.01
CA PHE A 97 -11.21 0.68 -9.47
C PHE A 97 -12.03 -0.10 -10.50
N ARG A 98 -12.08 0.36 -11.76
CA ARG A 98 -12.74 -0.37 -12.84
C ARG A 98 -12.11 -1.74 -13.07
N TYR A 99 -10.79 -1.82 -13.05
CA TYR A 99 -10.06 -3.07 -13.21
C TYR A 99 -10.32 -4.03 -12.04
N ASP A 100 -10.29 -3.53 -10.80
CA ASP A 100 -10.62 -4.32 -9.61
C ASP A 100 -12.05 -4.87 -9.68
N LYS A 101 -13.04 -4.04 -10.05
CA LYS A 101 -14.42 -4.49 -10.30
C LYS A 101 -14.52 -5.55 -11.39
N PHE A 102 -13.78 -5.39 -12.47
CA PHE A 102 -13.72 -6.41 -13.54
C PHE A 102 -13.19 -7.75 -13.01
N LEU A 103 -12.13 -7.73 -12.18
CA LEU A 103 -11.59 -8.94 -11.57
C LEU A 103 -12.58 -9.59 -10.59
N GLN A 104 -13.27 -8.80 -9.77
CA GLN A 104 -14.32 -9.29 -8.86
C GLN A 104 -15.46 -9.97 -9.63
N ASN A 105 -15.93 -9.35 -10.71
CA ASN A 105 -16.99 -9.92 -11.55
C ASN A 105 -16.54 -11.22 -12.23
N LYS A 106 -15.28 -11.28 -12.70
CA LYS A 106 -14.67 -12.48 -13.28
C LYS A 106 -14.55 -13.63 -12.28
N TRP A 107 -14.21 -13.34 -11.03
CA TRP A 107 -14.06 -14.34 -9.97
C TRP A 107 -15.40 -14.94 -9.54
N ASN A 108 -16.48 -14.15 -9.58
CA ASN A 108 -17.82 -14.55 -9.15
C ASN A 108 -18.66 -15.24 -10.25
N SER A 109 -18.08 -15.49 -11.43
CA SER A 109 -18.73 -16.14 -12.58
C SER A 109 -18.27 -17.59 -12.78
#